data_AF-A0A972ENT0-F1
#
_entry.id   AF-A0A972ENT0-F1
#
_cell.length_a   1.000
_cell.length_b   1.000
_cell.length_c   1.000
_cell.angle_alpha   90.00
_cell.angle_beta   90.00
_cell.angle_gamma   90.00
#
_symmetry.space_group_name_H-M   'P 1'
#
loop_
_entity.id
_entity.type
_entity.pdbx_description
1 polymer ?
#
loop_
_entity_poly.entity_id
_entity_poly.type
_entity_poly.pdbx_seq_one_letter_code
_entity_poly.pdbx_strand_id
1 'polypeptide(L)'
;MGRRTRVVFLLFLSVILFSGCSKPTVSVTVNSAKVVEELITSLNVFLRSDLGTGNARVGSNSMAYTFPEREIIQVELNCTFIGLGESLKPGSDEHRKEIYQKILDSVTFTVAGKKVEEIWGYWPKTTGKNSASTMKLFYLIPEGTPLSDLKLTFDGAKLGDPAYSLEYTEFIR
;
A
#
# COMPACT_ATOMS: atom_id res chain seq x y z
N MET A 1 -12.98 73.15 -15.06
CA MET A 1 -12.98 71.98 -15.98
C MET A 1 -11.53 71.55 -16.13
N GLY A 2 -11.04 70.33 -15.87
CA GLY A 2 -11.56 69.08 -15.31
C GLY A 2 -10.34 68.33 -14.72
N ARG A 3 -10.44 67.74 -13.53
CA ARG A 3 -10.69 66.30 -13.31
C ARG A 3 -9.81 65.39 -14.19
N ARG A 4 -8.78 64.78 -13.61
CA ARG A 4 -8.67 63.31 -13.43
C ARG A 4 -7.26 62.88 -12.96
N THR A 5 -7.24 62.50 -11.70
CA THR A 5 -6.44 61.45 -11.04
C THR A 5 -5.80 60.44 -11.98
N ARG A 6 -4.48 60.22 -11.85
CA ARG A 6 -3.80 58.98 -12.25
C ARG A 6 -2.73 58.63 -11.22
N VAL A 7 -3.17 57.99 -10.15
CA VAL A 7 -2.32 57.13 -9.32
C VAL A 7 -2.23 55.81 -10.09
N VAL A 8 -1.10 55.55 -10.73
CA VAL A 8 -0.82 54.25 -11.36
C VAL A 8 0.06 53.47 -10.39
N PHE A 9 -0.59 52.57 -9.66
CA PHE A 9 0.00 51.51 -8.86
C PHE A 9 0.89 50.64 -9.75
N LEU A 10 2.21 50.72 -9.59
CA LEU A 10 3.16 49.76 -10.14
C LEU A 10 3.57 48.81 -9.00
N LEU A 11 2.70 47.83 -8.75
CA LEU A 11 2.97 46.71 -7.86
C LEU A 11 3.67 45.64 -8.70
N PHE A 12 4.99 45.75 -8.83
CA PHE A 12 5.83 44.64 -9.28
C PHE A 12 5.87 43.60 -8.16
N LEU A 13 4.81 42.79 -8.07
CA LEU A 13 4.81 41.59 -7.26
C LEU A 13 5.69 40.57 -8.00
N SER A 14 6.94 40.51 -7.61
CA SER A 14 7.86 39.43 -7.94
C SER A 14 7.28 38.12 -7.42
N VAL A 15 6.52 37.41 -8.26
CA VAL A 15 6.17 36.02 -8.05
C VAL A 15 7.46 35.23 -8.21
N ILE A 16 8.13 35.02 -7.08
CA ILE A 16 9.17 34.00 -6.96
C ILE A 16 8.45 32.68 -7.19
N LEU A 17 8.57 32.14 -8.40
CA LEU A 17 8.34 30.73 -8.67
C LEU A 17 9.39 29.97 -7.86
N PHE A 18 9.08 29.70 -6.59
CA PHE A 18 9.68 28.60 -5.88
C PHE A 18 9.26 27.36 -6.67
N SER A 19 10.12 26.95 -7.60
CA SER A 19 10.24 25.55 -8.01
C SER A 19 10.60 24.77 -6.75
N GLY A 20 9.59 24.56 -5.90
CA GLY A 20 9.67 23.71 -4.75
C GLY A 20 10.01 22.35 -5.29
N CYS A 21 11.28 21.98 -5.18
CA CYS A 21 11.69 20.59 -5.19
C CYS A 21 10.91 19.99 -4.01
N SER A 22 9.75 19.41 -4.29
CA SER A 22 8.92 18.78 -3.29
C SER A 22 9.81 17.74 -2.64
N LYS A 23 10.07 17.91 -1.33
CA LYS A 23 10.77 16.88 -0.58
C LYS A 23 10.00 15.58 -0.81
N PRO A 24 10.68 14.45 -1.06
CA PRO A 24 9.98 13.18 -1.19
C PRO A 24 9.15 12.96 0.07
N THR A 25 7.83 12.87 -0.09
CA THR A 25 6.88 12.64 1.00
C THR A 25 6.47 11.18 0.99
N VAL A 26 6.41 10.57 2.19
CA VAL A 26 5.77 9.26 2.34
C VAL A 26 4.28 9.39 1.99
N SER A 27 3.77 8.42 1.25
CA SER A 27 2.34 8.31 0.95
C SER A 27 1.96 6.86 0.70
N VAL A 28 0.93 6.38 1.37
CA VAL A 28 0.31 5.09 1.11
C VAL A 28 -1.13 5.35 0.70
N THR A 29 -1.55 4.76 -0.42
CA THR A 29 -2.92 4.80 -0.92
C THR A 29 -3.45 3.38 -0.99
N VAL A 30 -4.57 3.14 -0.31
CA VAL A 30 -5.32 1.88 -0.42
C VAL A 30 -6.26 2.01 -1.63
N ASN A 31 -5.92 1.33 -2.73
CA ASN A 31 -6.74 1.35 -3.94
C ASN A 31 -7.99 0.47 -3.78
N SER A 32 -7.85 -0.64 -3.06
CA SER A 32 -8.98 -1.50 -2.68
C SER A 32 -8.63 -2.31 -1.43
N ALA A 33 -9.62 -2.59 -0.61
CA ALA A 33 -9.53 -3.51 0.51
C ALA A 33 -10.84 -4.30 0.58
N LYS A 34 -10.82 -5.54 0.11
CA LYS A 34 -12.05 -6.32 -0.08
C LYS A 34 -11.93 -7.76 0.36
N VAL A 35 -13.04 -8.33 0.78
CA VAL A 35 -13.18 -9.78 0.92
C VAL A 35 -13.11 -10.41 -0.48
N VAL A 36 -12.36 -11.50 -0.61
CA VAL A 36 -12.29 -12.29 -1.85
C VAL A 36 -12.54 -13.76 -1.52
N GLU A 37 -13.17 -14.46 -2.46
CA GLU A 37 -13.54 -15.87 -2.30
C GLU A 37 -12.31 -16.79 -2.35
N GLU A 38 -11.32 -16.44 -3.18
CA GLU A 38 -10.15 -17.30 -3.44
C GLU A 38 -8.85 -16.50 -3.47
N LEU A 39 -7.78 -17.11 -2.97
CA LEU A 39 -6.42 -16.63 -3.18
C LEU A 39 -5.85 -17.31 -4.44
N ILE A 40 -5.75 -16.56 -5.54
CA ILE A 40 -5.17 -17.05 -6.80
C ILE A 40 -3.68 -16.69 -6.83
N THR A 41 -2.81 -17.70 -6.89
CA THR A 41 -1.35 -17.57 -6.94
C THR A 41 -0.74 -18.14 -8.22
N SER A 42 0.39 -17.60 -8.66
CA SER A 42 1.19 -18.13 -9.78
C SER A 42 2.31 -19.03 -9.23
N LEU A 43 2.65 -20.14 -9.91
CA LEU A 43 3.56 -21.21 -9.45
C LEU A 43 4.84 -20.73 -8.70
N ASN A 44 5.24 -21.51 -7.67
CA ASN A 44 6.33 -21.31 -6.68
C ASN A 44 6.02 -20.29 -5.56
N VAL A 45 5.11 -20.66 -4.67
CA VAL A 45 4.54 -19.78 -3.63
C VAL A 45 4.70 -20.40 -2.24
N PHE A 46 5.05 -19.57 -1.26
CA PHE A 46 5.21 -19.94 0.16
C PHE A 46 4.08 -19.34 1.00
N LEU A 47 2.96 -20.03 1.17
CA LEU A 47 1.95 -19.58 2.14
C LEU A 47 2.57 -19.54 3.53
N ARG A 48 2.43 -18.42 4.24
CA ARG A 48 2.96 -18.30 5.61
C ARG A 48 2.20 -19.15 6.62
N SER A 49 0.99 -19.62 6.28
CA SER A 49 0.13 -20.38 7.20
C SER A 49 -0.28 -21.75 6.64
N ASP A 50 -0.24 -22.77 7.48
CA ASP A 50 -0.62 -24.17 7.22
C ASP A 50 -2.09 -24.49 7.56
N LEU A 51 -2.96 -23.47 7.52
CA LEU A 51 -4.32 -23.45 8.10
C LEU A 51 -5.39 -24.34 7.43
N GLY A 52 -5.04 -25.51 6.91
CA GLY A 52 -6.00 -26.43 6.30
C GLY A 52 -6.55 -25.87 4.99
N THR A 53 -5.81 -26.02 3.90
CA THR A 53 -6.14 -25.43 2.61
C THR A 53 -6.82 -26.42 1.68
N GLY A 54 -7.92 -26.01 1.05
CA GLY A 54 -8.38 -26.61 -0.21
C GLY A 54 -7.66 -25.93 -1.39
N ASN A 55 -7.25 -26.69 -2.41
CA ASN A 55 -6.60 -26.12 -3.59
C ASN A 55 -7.16 -26.66 -4.92
N ALA A 56 -7.24 -25.79 -5.91
CA ALA A 56 -7.69 -26.12 -7.26
C ALA A 56 -6.80 -25.44 -8.31
N ARG A 57 -6.47 -26.15 -9.39
CA ARG A 57 -5.68 -25.60 -10.49
C ARG A 57 -6.59 -24.74 -11.37
N VAL A 58 -6.27 -23.46 -11.52
CA VAL A 58 -7.07 -22.46 -12.29
C VAL A 58 -6.45 -22.08 -13.63
N GLY A 59 -5.32 -22.70 -14.00
CA GLY A 59 -4.66 -22.47 -15.27
C GLY A 59 -3.37 -23.28 -15.39
N SER A 60 -2.64 -23.10 -16.50
CA SER A 60 -1.37 -23.81 -16.71
C SER A 60 -0.36 -23.54 -15.61
N ASN A 61 -0.35 -22.32 -15.03
CA ASN A 61 0.65 -21.86 -14.06
C ASN A 61 0.06 -21.22 -12.80
N SER A 62 -1.20 -21.49 -12.44
CA SER A 62 -1.87 -20.86 -11.30
C SER A 62 -2.65 -21.83 -10.42
N MET A 63 -2.66 -21.56 -9.12
CA MET A 63 -3.38 -22.28 -8.08
C MET A 63 -4.34 -21.35 -7.34
N ALA A 64 -5.58 -21.75 -7.16
CA ALA A 64 -6.54 -21.11 -6.25
C ALA A 64 -6.50 -21.86 -4.91
N TYR A 65 -6.54 -21.09 -3.83
CA TYR A 65 -6.65 -21.58 -2.47
C TYR A 65 -7.91 -21.06 -1.82
N THR A 66 -8.62 -21.96 -1.16
CA THR A 66 -9.75 -21.66 -0.27
C THR A 66 -9.43 -22.15 1.14
N PHE A 67 -9.99 -21.45 2.11
CA PHE A 67 -9.77 -21.70 3.52
C PHE A 67 -11.12 -21.93 4.18
N PRO A 68 -11.44 -23.15 4.63
CA PRO A 68 -12.70 -23.42 5.32
C PRO A 68 -12.87 -22.52 6.54
N GLU A 69 -14.08 -21.99 6.74
CA GLU A 69 -14.45 -21.15 7.90
C GLU A 69 -13.65 -19.82 8.01
N ARG A 70 -13.02 -19.40 6.91
CA ARG A 70 -12.21 -18.18 6.83
C ARG A 70 -12.56 -17.35 5.60
N GLU A 71 -12.40 -16.04 5.74
CA GLU A 71 -12.49 -15.07 4.66
C GLU A 71 -11.10 -14.50 4.36
N ILE A 72 -10.83 -14.19 3.09
CA ILE A 72 -9.57 -13.59 2.66
C ILE A 72 -9.79 -12.10 2.46
N ILE A 73 -9.01 -11.26 3.13
CA ILE A 73 -8.94 -9.83 2.84
C ILE A 73 -7.79 -9.57 1.88
N GLN A 74 -8.12 -9.10 0.67
CA GLN A 74 -7.15 -8.59 -0.28
C GLN A 74 -7.07 -7.07 -0.15
N VAL A 75 -5.88 -6.56 0.17
CA VAL A 75 -5.57 -5.13 0.16
C VAL A 75 -4.64 -4.84 -1.01
N GLU A 76 -5.04 -3.91 -1.88
CA GLU A 76 -4.21 -3.39 -2.97
C GLU A 76 -3.74 -1.97 -2.66
N LEU A 77 -2.44 -1.75 -2.80
CA LEU A 77 -1.75 -0.57 -2.33
C LEU A 77 -0.87 0.07 -3.41
N ASN A 78 -0.82 1.39 -3.38
CA ASN A 78 0.25 2.19 -3.97
C ASN A 78 1.03 2.86 -2.84
N CYS A 79 2.35 2.87 -2.93
CA CYS A 79 3.21 3.40 -1.88
C CYS A 79 4.32 4.27 -2.47
N THR A 80 4.62 5.36 -1.77
CA THR A 80 5.83 6.17 -1.90
C THR A 80 6.46 6.24 -0.52
N PHE A 81 7.77 6.03 -0.41
CA PHE A 81 8.50 6.03 0.85
C PHE A 81 9.84 6.74 0.71
N ILE A 82 10.58 6.85 1.79
CA ILE A 82 11.91 7.45 1.83
C ILE A 82 12.93 6.36 2.21
N GLY A 83 14.08 6.38 1.53
CA GLY A 83 15.28 5.65 1.96
C GLY A 83 15.26 4.16 1.66
N LEU A 84 15.14 3.76 0.38
CA LEU A 84 15.38 2.37 -0.04
C LEU A 84 16.85 2.07 -0.42
N GLY A 85 17.78 2.97 -0.10
CA GLY A 85 19.18 2.89 -0.54
C GLY A 85 19.35 3.21 -2.03
N GLU A 86 20.49 3.78 -2.41
CA GLU A 86 20.81 4.06 -3.83
C GLU A 86 21.51 2.90 -4.52
N SER A 87 21.79 1.82 -3.79
CA SER A 87 22.64 0.71 -4.24
C SER A 87 21.91 -0.31 -5.12
N LEU A 88 20.57 -0.37 -5.09
CA LEU A 88 19.80 -1.33 -5.86
C LEU A 88 19.33 -0.75 -7.19
N LYS A 89 19.45 -1.54 -8.25
CA LYS A 89 18.92 -1.19 -9.58
C LYS A 89 17.38 -1.13 -9.50
N PRO A 90 16.74 0.01 -9.77
CA PRO A 90 15.29 0.09 -9.77
C PRO A 90 14.67 -0.95 -10.71
N GLY A 91 13.65 -1.65 -10.24
CA GLY A 91 12.95 -2.70 -10.97
C GLY A 91 13.61 -4.09 -10.97
N SER A 92 14.79 -4.25 -10.35
CA SER A 92 15.35 -5.59 -10.08
C SER A 92 14.48 -6.36 -9.07
N ASP A 93 14.62 -7.68 -9.03
CA ASP A 93 13.84 -8.52 -8.09
C ASP A 93 14.28 -8.28 -6.64
N GLU A 94 15.56 -8.00 -6.41
CA GLU A 94 16.09 -7.58 -5.10
C GLU A 94 15.45 -6.26 -4.67
N HIS A 95 15.37 -5.28 -5.57
CA HIS A 95 14.71 -4.00 -5.31
C HIS A 95 13.21 -4.19 -5.00
N ARG A 96 12.49 -5.01 -5.78
CA ARG A 96 11.08 -5.30 -5.53
C ARG A 96 10.85 -6.01 -4.20
N LYS A 97 11.73 -6.94 -3.83
CA LYS A 97 11.69 -7.65 -2.55
C LYS A 97 11.93 -6.71 -1.38
N GLU A 98 12.87 -5.79 -1.51
CA GLU A 98 13.18 -4.82 -0.44
C GLU A 98 12.05 -3.81 -0.26
N ILE A 99 11.44 -3.33 -1.36
CA ILE A 99 10.21 -2.53 -1.27
C ILE A 99 9.12 -3.31 -0.54
N TYR A 100 8.87 -4.56 -0.95
CA TYR A 100 7.84 -5.39 -0.33
C TYR A 100 8.10 -5.58 1.17
N GLN A 101 9.35 -5.87 1.56
CA GLN A 101 9.72 -6.04 2.98
C GLN A 101 9.51 -4.76 3.78
N LYS A 102 9.92 -3.59 3.26
CA LYS A 102 9.72 -2.31 3.94
C LYS A 102 8.25 -2.00 4.18
N ILE A 103 7.38 -2.31 3.22
CA ILE A 103 5.94 -2.16 3.39
C ILE A 103 5.41 -3.17 4.43
N LEU A 104 5.82 -4.44 4.36
CA LEU A 104 5.43 -5.45 5.36
C LEU A 104 5.84 -5.05 6.79
N ASP A 105 7.03 -4.47 6.95
CA ASP A 105 7.50 -4.02 8.26
C ASP A 105 6.66 -2.85 8.79
N SER A 106 6.18 -1.99 7.88
CA SER A 106 5.37 -0.81 8.22
C SER A 106 3.90 -1.09 8.52
N VAL A 107 3.33 -2.15 7.93
CA VAL A 107 1.89 -2.39 7.97
C VAL A 107 1.49 -3.21 9.18
N THR A 108 0.36 -2.86 9.80
CA THR A 108 -0.29 -3.67 10.83
C THR A 108 -1.76 -3.79 10.51
N PHE A 109 -2.22 -5.03 10.33
CA PHE A 109 -3.62 -5.37 10.17
C PHE A 109 -4.16 -5.97 11.47
N THR A 110 -5.34 -5.52 11.91
CA THR A 110 -5.98 -6.02 13.12
C THR A 110 -7.44 -6.37 12.90
N VAL A 111 -7.91 -7.39 13.63
CA VAL A 111 -9.32 -7.76 13.76
C VAL A 111 -9.70 -7.61 15.23
N ALA A 112 -10.69 -6.77 15.53
CA ALA A 112 -11.11 -6.47 16.90
C ALA A 112 -9.92 -6.11 17.83
N GLY A 113 -8.98 -5.32 17.29
CA GLY A 113 -7.76 -4.89 17.98
C GLY A 113 -6.65 -5.95 18.12
N LYS A 114 -6.86 -7.19 17.66
CA LYS A 114 -5.84 -8.24 17.65
C LYS A 114 -5.09 -8.24 16.32
N LYS A 115 -3.76 -8.24 16.39
CA LYS A 115 -2.91 -8.32 15.19
C LYS A 115 -3.15 -9.64 14.45
N VAL A 116 -3.30 -9.53 13.13
CA VAL A 116 -3.37 -10.65 12.20
C VAL A 116 -2.19 -10.56 11.26
N GLU A 117 -1.49 -11.68 11.07
CA GLU A 117 -0.35 -11.74 10.15
C GLU A 117 -0.82 -11.87 8.71
N GLU A 118 -0.01 -11.37 7.77
CA GLU A 118 -0.28 -11.60 6.36
C GLU A 118 0.00 -13.07 6.02
N ILE A 119 -0.88 -13.66 5.22
CA ILE A 119 -0.72 -15.05 4.77
C ILE A 119 0.05 -15.12 3.45
N TRP A 120 -0.02 -14.03 2.67
CA TRP A 120 0.60 -13.89 1.37
C TRP A 120 0.66 -12.44 0.89
N GLY A 121 1.42 -12.17 -0.16
CA GLY A 121 1.39 -10.91 -0.89
C GLY A 121 2.10 -10.96 -2.24
N TYR A 122 1.76 -10.02 -3.10
CA TYR A 122 2.44 -9.82 -4.39
C TYR A 122 3.38 -8.64 -4.30
N TRP A 123 4.64 -8.90 -4.64
CA TRP A 123 5.60 -7.84 -4.88
C TRP A 123 5.10 -6.93 -6.01
N PRO A 124 5.41 -5.62 -5.96
CA PRO A 124 5.00 -4.70 -7.00
C PRO A 124 5.63 -5.06 -8.34
N LYS A 125 4.80 -5.15 -9.39
CA LYS A 125 5.29 -5.39 -10.77
C LYS A 125 6.05 -4.19 -11.31
N THR A 126 5.58 -2.99 -10.98
CA THR A 126 6.16 -1.73 -11.41
C THR A 126 6.65 -0.95 -10.19
N THR A 127 7.92 -0.55 -10.21
CA THR A 127 8.55 0.19 -9.13
C THR A 127 9.32 1.39 -9.67
N GLY A 128 9.17 2.56 -9.03
CA GLY A 128 10.13 3.66 -9.13
C GLY A 128 11.22 3.52 -8.06
N LYS A 129 12.17 4.46 -8.00
CA LYS A 129 13.29 4.42 -7.02
C LYS A 129 12.82 4.30 -5.57
N ASN A 130 11.73 4.97 -5.20
CA ASN A 130 11.15 4.89 -3.86
C ASN A 130 9.62 4.75 -3.90
N SER A 131 9.10 4.09 -4.94
CA SER A 131 7.67 3.94 -5.11
C SER A 131 7.32 2.59 -5.71
N ALA A 132 6.13 2.13 -5.38
CA ALA A 132 5.56 0.90 -5.89
C ALA A 132 4.08 1.07 -6.16
N SER A 133 3.60 0.40 -7.21
CA SER A 133 2.19 0.37 -7.55
C SER A 133 1.70 -1.06 -7.64
N THR A 134 0.41 -1.26 -7.33
CA THR A 134 -0.29 -2.56 -7.43
C THR A 134 0.30 -3.65 -6.54
N MET A 135 0.88 -3.27 -5.40
CA MET A 135 1.27 -4.23 -4.37
C MET A 135 0.01 -4.80 -3.72
N LYS A 136 0.00 -6.10 -3.45
CA LYS A 136 -1.15 -6.77 -2.81
C LYS A 136 -0.72 -7.49 -1.54
N LEU A 137 -1.54 -7.36 -0.50
CA LEU A 137 -1.40 -8.06 0.76
C LEU A 137 -2.67 -8.87 1.01
N PHE A 138 -2.49 -10.08 1.54
CA PHE A 138 -3.59 -11.00 1.83
C PHE A 138 -3.56 -11.38 3.30
N TYR A 139 -4.73 -11.28 3.94
CA TYR A 139 -4.93 -11.65 5.34
C TYR A 139 -6.08 -12.66 5.44
N LEU A 140 -6.03 -13.54 6.45
CA LEU A 140 -7.15 -14.42 6.78
C LEU A 140 -7.87 -13.92 8.02
N ILE A 141 -9.19 -13.88 7.96
CA ILE A 141 -10.05 -13.56 9.09
C ILE A 141 -11.09 -14.68 9.28
N PRO A 142 -11.66 -14.87 10.48
CA PRO A 142 -12.80 -15.76 10.67
C PRO A 142 -13.97 -15.37 9.76
N GLU A 143 -14.69 -16.37 9.22
CA GLU A 143 -15.91 -16.11 8.47
C GLU A 143 -16.95 -15.35 9.31
N GLY A 144 -17.68 -14.42 8.69
CA GLY A 144 -18.68 -13.61 9.37
C GLY A 144 -18.11 -12.50 10.26
N THR A 145 -16.79 -12.26 10.22
CA THR A 145 -16.17 -11.13 10.93
C THR A 145 -16.82 -9.81 10.47
N PRO A 146 -17.29 -8.96 11.40
CA PRO A 146 -17.78 -7.62 11.08
C PRO A 146 -16.69 -6.77 10.42
N LEU A 147 -16.99 -6.13 9.29
CA LEU A 147 -16.01 -5.28 8.59
C LEU A 147 -15.57 -4.07 9.44
N SER A 148 -16.42 -3.63 10.37
CA SER A 148 -16.11 -2.57 11.36
C SER A 148 -14.99 -2.92 12.32
N ASP A 149 -14.70 -4.22 12.49
CA ASP A 149 -13.66 -4.70 13.40
C ASP A 149 -12.28 -4.71 12.71
N LEU A 150 -12.25 -4.47 11.41
CA LEU A 150 -11.05 -4.51 10.59
C LEU A 150 -10.35 -3.15 10.61
N LYS A 151 -9.04 -3.17 10.80
CA LYS A 151 -8.22 -1.96 10.76
C LYS A 151 -6.87 -2.24 10.13
N LEU A 152 -6.46 -1.37 9.22
CA LEU A 152 -5.12 -1.37 8.63
C LEU A 152 -4.41 -0.08 9.00
N THR A 153 -3.18 -0.19 9.49
CA THR A 153 -2.35 0.95 9.90
C THR A 153 -0.96 0.88 9.29
N PHE A 154 -0.34 2.02 9.06
CA PHE A 154 1.04 2.13 8.58
C PHE A 154 1.88 3.00 9.50
N ASP A 155 3.02 2.45 9.93
CA ASP A 155 4.05 3.15 10.69
C ASP A 155 4.94 3.98 9.75
N GLY A 156 4.76 5.30 9.76
CA GLY A 156 5.54 6.22 8.94
C GLY A 156 7.04 6.19 9.23
N ALA A 157 7.47 5.93 10.46
CA ALA A 157 8.90 5.88 10.78
C ALA A 157 9.61 4.79 9.99
N LYS A 158 8.96 3.63 9.82
CA LYS A 158 9.48 2.52 8.99
C LYS A 158 9.46 2.84 7.49
N LEU A 159 8.54 3.72 7.07
CA LEU A 159 8.50 4.25 5.71
C LEU A 159 9.48 5.42 5.47
N GLY A 160 10.13 5.91 6.52
CA GLY A 160 11.13 6.99 6.46
C GLY A 160 10.60 8.38 6.78
N ASP A 161 9.36 8.52 7.23
CA ASP A 161 8.77 9.76 7.75
C ASP A 161 8.00 9.50 9.05
N PRO A 162 8.61 9.71 10.23
CA PRO A 162 7.96 9.45 11.52
C PRO A 162 6.68 10.26 11.78
N ALA A 163 6.46 11.36 11.06
CA ALA A 163 5.24 12.15 11.19
C ALA A 163 4.08 11.57 10.35
N TYR A 164 4.37 10.66 9.43
CA TYR A 164 3.35 10.01 8.61
C TYR A 164 2.60 8.95 9.41
N SER A 165 1.28 8.96 9.29
CA SER A 165 0.42 7.90 9.78
C SER A 165 -0.75 7.70 8.83
N LEU A 166 -1.11 6.46 8.58
CA LEU A 166 -2.35 6.11 7.89
C LEU A 166 -3.11 5.12 8.75
N GLU A 167 -4.40 5.38 8.93
CA GLU A 167 -5.38 4.43 9.44
C GLU A 167 -6.47 4.26 8.39
N TYR A 168 -6.82 3.01 8.10
CA TYR A 168 -7.81 2.66 7.08
C TYR A 168 -8.81 1.63 7.63
N THR A 169 -10.10 1.92 7.44
CA THR A 169 -11.24 1.15 7.99
C THR A 169 -12.35 0.89 6.97
N GLU A 170 -12.17 1.28 5.70
CA GLU A 170 -13.21 1.18 4.66
C GLU A 170 -13.11 -0.14 3.88
N PHE A 171 -13.40 -1.25 4.54
CA PHE A 171 -13.40 -2.57 3.89
C PHE A 171 -14.75 -2.87 3.22
N ILE A 172 -14.72 -3.59 2.10
CA ILE A 172 -15.93 -4.00 1.37
C ILE A 172 -16.01 -5.52 1.19
N ARG A 173 -17.23 -6.03 1.01
CA ARG A 173 -17.51 -7.41 0.60
C ARG A 173 -17.79 -7.44 -0.89
#